data_AF-A0A3N5R8R2-F1
#
_entry.id   AF-A0A3N5R8R2-F1
#
_cell.length_a   1.000
_cell.length_b   1.000
_cell.length_c   1.000
_cell.angle_alpha   90.00
_cell.angle_beta   90.00
_cell.angle_gamma   90.00
#
_symmetry.space_group_name_H-M   'P 1'
#
loop_
_entity.id
_entity.type
_entity.pdbx_description
1 polymer ?
#
loop_
_entity_poly.entity_id
_entity_poly.type
_entity_poly.pdbx_seq_one_letter_code
_entity_poly.pdbx_strand_id
1 'polypeptide(L)' 'MRKRLSLFLIFSIFILGACDTIARADTDYTIRPIRAVATTGMVADIVENVGGERVDVIMMMGPGIDPHSYKASEG' A
#
# COMPACT_ATOMS: atom_id res chain seq x y z
N MET A 1 35.24 24.82 -25.77
CA MET A 1 33.91 24.28 -26.17
C MET A 1 33.76 22.79 -25.88
N ARG A 2 34.75 21.94 -26.21
CA ARG A 2 34.72 20.48 -25.95
C ARG A 2 34.52 20.08 -24.48
N LYS A 3 35.13 20.78 -23.52
CA LYS A 3 34.95 20.53 -22.07
C LYS A 3 33.54 20.86 -21.57
N ARG A 4 32.90 21.90 -22.13
CA ARG A 4 31.51 22.26 -21.81
C ARG A 4 30.53 21.23 -22.37
N LEU A 5 30.80 20.74 -23.58
CA LEU A 5 30.01 19.65 -24.20
C LEU A 5 30.11 18.34 -23.41
N SER A 6 31.31 17.98 -22.94
CA SER A 6 31.49 16.81 -22.05
C SER A 6 30.73 16.96 -20.74
N LEU A 7 30.71 18.15 -20.14
CA LEU A 7 30.00 18.40 -18.89
C LEU A 7 28.47 18.28 -19.06
N PHE A 8 27.95 18.80 -20.18
CA PHE A 8 26.53 18.64 -20.53
C PHE A 8 26.14 17.17 -20.76
N LEU A 9 27.02 16.38 -21.37
CA LEU A 9 26.74 14.97 -21.65
C LEU A 9 26.67 14.13 -20.36
N ILE A 10 27.57 14.39 -19.40
CA ILE A 10 27.58 13.73 -18.09
C ILE A 10 26.33 14.11 -17.28
N PHE A 11 25.94 15.39 -17.30
CA PHE A 11 24.74 15.87 -16.61
C PHE A 11 23.46 15.24 -17.19
N SER A 12 23.38 15.11 -18.52
CA SER A 12 22.27 14.41 -19.18
C SER A 12 22.18 12.94 -18.77
N ILE A 13 23.31 12.21 -18.73
CA ILE A 13 23.35 10.81 -18.27
C ILE A 13 22.87 10.68 -16.81
N PHE A 14 23.22 11.63 -15.95
CA PHE A 14 22.78 11.64 -14.55
C PHE A 14 21.27 11.86 -14.41
N ILE A 15 20.69 12.70 -15.28
CA ILE A 15 19.23 12.92 -15.33
C ILE A 15 18.50 11.69 -15.85
N LEU A 16 19.04 11.00 -16.86
CA LEU A 16 18.44 9.79 -17.44
C LEU A 16 18.52 8.57 -16.51
N GLY A 17 19.52 8.49 -15.62
CA GLY A 17 19.66 7.40 -14.64
C GLY A 17 18.69 7.44 -13.46
N ALA A 18 17.91 8.51 -13.29
CA ALA A 18 16.95 8.65 -12.18
C ALA A 18 15.59 7.97 -12.44
N CYS A 19 15.37 7.40 -13.63
CA CYS A 19 14.06 6.91 -14.08
C CYS A 19 13.77 5.43 -13.73
N ASP A 20 14.31 4.90 -12.63
CA ASP A 20 14.07 3.50 -12.23
C ASP A 20 13.74 3.33 -10.73
N THR A 21 13.56 4.44 -10.01
CA THR A 21 13.15 4.45 -8.58
C THR A 21 11.68 4.83 -8.37
N ILE A 22 10.88 4.83 -9.45
CA ILE A 22 9.43 4.78 -9.29
C ILE A 22 9.14 3.42 -8.69
N ALA A 23 9.03 3.41 -7.36
CA ALA A 23 8.71 2.28 -6.54
C ALA A 23 7.74 1.37 -7.28
N ARG A 24 8.26 0.26 -7.82
CA ARG A 24 7.42 -0.86 -8.19
C ARG A 24 6.64 -1.13 -6.92
N ALA A 25 5.34 -0.83 -6.94
CA ALA A 25 4.46 -1.22 -5.86
C ALA A 25 4.68 -2.73 -5.73
N ASP A 26 5.38 -3.12 -4.68
CA ASP A 26 5.74 -4.49 -4.42
C ASP A 26 4.42 -5.23 -4.20
N THR A 27 3.93 -5.80 -5.30
CA THR A 27 2.67 -6.54 -5.39
C THR A 27 2.90 -7.98 -4.98
N ASP A 28 4.11 -8.29 -4.49
CA ASP A 28 4.42 -9.56 -3.89
C ASP A 28 3.80 -9.65 -2.50
N TYR A 29 2.55 -10.10 -2.47
CA TYR A 29 1.83 -10.44 -1.24
C TYR A 29 2.32 -11.74 -0.60
N THR A 30 3.37 -12.37 -1.12
CA THR A 30 4.05 -13.49 -0.44
C THR A 30 5.06 -13.00 0.59
N ILE A 31 5.55 -11.76 0.46
CA ILE A 31 6.59 -11.18 1.33
C ILE A 31 5.97 -10.42 2.52
N ARG A 32 4.72 -9.94 2.39
CA ARG A 32 4.04 -9.18 3.45
C ARG A 32 2.52 -9.45 3.50
N PRO A 33 1.90 -9.38 4.69
CA PRO A 33 0.46 -9.46 4.82
C PRO A 33 -0.27 -8.33 4.07
N ILE A 34 -1.42 -8.67 3.50
CA ILE A 34 -2.35 -7.72 2.91
C ILE A 34 -3.08 -7.01 4.04
N ARG A 35 -2.95 -5.68 4.11
CA ARG A 35 -3.76 -4.88 5.03
C ARG A 35 -5.18 -4.75 4.50
N ALA A 36 -6.14 -5.24 5.26
CA ALA A 36 -7.55 -5.18 4.93
C ALA A 36 -8.31 -4.43 6.03
N VAL A 37 -9.34 -3.70 5.62
CA VAL A 37 -10.29 -3.08 6.54
C VAL A 37 -11.66 -3.68 6.26
N ALA A 38 -12.31 -4.19 7.29
CA ALA A 38 -13.67 -4.72 7.23
C ALA A 38 -14.59 -3.84 8.07
N THR A 39 -15.77 -3.52 7.54
CA THR A 39 -16.74 -2.67 8.25
C THR A 39 -17.32 -3.39 9.46
N THR A 40 -17.74 -4.65 9.31
CA THR A 40 -18.41 -5.44 10.35
C THR A 40 -17.61 -6.68 10.75
N GLY A 41 -17.83 -7.16 11.97
CA GLY A 41 -17.19 -8.37 12.48
C GLY A 41 -17.45 -9.63 11.65
N MET A 42 -18.66 -9.78 11.08
CA MET A 42 -18.97 -10.93 10.20
C MET A 42 -18.04 -10.99 8.99
N VAL A 43 -17.73 -9.83 8.40
CA VAL A 43 -16.80 -9.76 7.25
C VAL A 43 -15.36 -9.92 7.72
N ALA A 44 -14.98 -9.30 8.85
CA ALA A 44 -13.63 -9.43 9.40
C ALA A 44 -13.28 -10.90 9.68
N ASP A 45 -14.19 -11.65 10.31
CA ASP A 45 -14.03 -13.07 10.62
C ASP A 45 -13.80 -13.91 9.35
N ILE A 46 -14.59 -13.69 8.29
CA ILE A 46 -14.40 -14.39 7.01
C ILE A 46 -13.03 -14.06 6.42
N VAL A 47 -12.61 -12.79 6.45
CA VAL A 47 -11.33 -12.36 5.87
C VAL A 47 -10.16 -12.95 6.64
N GLU A 48 -10.19 -12.94 7.98
CA GLU A 48 -9.17 -13.55 8.82
C GLU A 48 -9.06 -15.07 8.58
N ASN A 49 -10.19 -15.78 8.55
CA ASN A 49 -10.18 -17.24 8.35
C ASN A 49 -9.73 -17.66 6.95
N VAL A 50 -10.12 -16.92 5.90
CA VAL A 50 -9.73 -17.23 4.52
C VAL A 50 -8.29 -16.78 4.23
N GLY A 51 -7.90 -15.61 4.73
CA GLY A 51 -6.59 -15.03 4.48
C GLY A 51 -5.47 -15.62 5.35
N GLY A 52 -5.80 -16.09 6.56
CA GLY A 52 -4.84 -16.62 7.52
C GLY A 52 -3.69 -15.63 7.79
N GLU A 53 -2.46 -16.14 7.83
CA GLU A 53 -1.26 -15.32 8.08
C GLU A 53 -0.94 -14.31 6.95
N ARG A 54 -1.66 -14.34 5.83
CA ARG A 54 -1.42 -13.47 4.66
C ARG A 54 -2.22 -12.18 4.73
N VAL A 55 -3.06 -11.99 5.74
CA VAL A 55 -3.85 -10.78 5.93
C VAL A 55 -3.64 -10.19 7.31
N ASP A 56 -3.69 -8.86 7.38
CA ASP A 56 -3.75 -8.09 8.61
C ASP A 56 -5.06 -7.28 8.56
N VAL A 57 -6.03 -7.69 9.37
CA VAL A 57 -7.42 -7.20 9.28
C VAL A 57 -7.71 -6.21 10.40
N ILE A 58 -8.22 -5.04 10.02
CA ILE A 58 -8.76 -4.05 10.95
C ILE A 58 -10.28 -4.07 10.82
N MET A 59 -10.97 -4.38 11.92
CA MET A 59 -12.43 -4.28 12.02
C MET A 59 -12.84 -2.88 12.47
N MET A 60 -13.67 -2.19 11.68
CA MET A 60 -14.16 -0.84 12.01
C MET A 60 -15.20 -0.86 13.13
N MET A 61 -16.22 -1.71 13.01
CA MET A 61 -17.30 -1.84 13.99
C MET A 61 -17.00 -3.02 14.92
N GLY A 62 -16.52 -2.70 16.14
CA GLY A 62 -16.20 -3.71 17.15
C GLY A 62 -17.42 -4.50 17.66
N PRO A 63 -17.19 -5.50 18.54
CA PRO A 63 -18.27 -6.32 19.09
C PRO A 63 -19.35 -5.48 19.78
N GLY A 64 -20.61 -5.81 19.53
CA GLY A 64 -21.76 -5.13 20.15
C GLY A 64 -22.18 -3.81 19.50
N ILE A 65 -21.50 -3.36 18.44
CA ILE A 65 -21.92 -2.22 17.62
C ILE A 65 -22.96 -2.67 16.59
N ASP A 66 -24.15 -2.04 16.57
CA ASP A 66 -25.14 -2.24 15.51
C ASP A 66 -24.68 -1.54 14.21
N PRO A 67 -24.44 -2.29 13.12
CA PRO A 67 -23.98 -1.73 11.84
C PRO A 67 -24.97 -0.76 11.20
N HIS A 68 -26.28 -0.91 11.45
CA HIS A 68 -27.30 -0.08 10.81
C HIS A 68 -27.38 1.31 11.43
N SER A 69 -27.05 1.41 12.72
CA SER A 69 -27.03 2.67 13.48
C SER A 69 -25.64 3.31 13.52
N TYR A 70 -24.61 2.61 13.05
CA TYR A 70 -23.24 3.12 13.06
C TYR A 70 -23.07 4.34 12.15
N LYS A 71 -22.43 5.39 12.68
CA LYS A 71 -22.12 6.62 11.95
C LYS A 71 -20.62 6.84 11.93
N ALA A 72 -20.01 6.64 10.78
CA ALA A 72 -18.59 6.93 10.58
C ALA A 72 -18.34 8.44 10.68
N SER A 73 -17.19 8.82 11.25
CA SER A 73 -16.64 10.17 11.16
C SER A 73 -15.32 10.14 10.40
N GLU A 74 -14.95 11.24 9.77
CA GLU A 74 -13.58 11.45 9.31
C GLU A 74 -12.59 11.47 10.50
N GLY A 75 -11.32 11.20 10.18
CA GLY A 75 -10.20 11.26 11.12
C GLY A 75 -9.46 12.59 11.05
#